data_AF-A0AB35HEY6-F1
#
_entry.id   AF-A0AB35HEY6-F1
#
_cell.length_a   1.000
_cell.length_b   1.000
_cell.length_c   1.000
_cell.angle_alpha   90.00
_cell.angle_beta   90.00
_cell.angle_gamma   90.00
#
_symmetry.space_group_name_H-M   'P 1'
#
loop_
_entity.id
_entity.type
_entity.pdbx_description
1 polymer ?
#
loop_
_entity_poly.entity_id
_entity_poly.type
_entity_poly.pdbx_seq_one_letter_code
_entity_poly.pdbx_strand_id
1 'polypeptide(L)' 'MAASHIQAVLFDLDGVITDTAEYHYLAWKKLADELQIPFDRHFNEALKG' A
#
# COMPACT_ATOMS: atom_id res chain seq x y z
N MET A 1 -21.01 -34.10 8.75
CA MET A 1 -20.62 -32.67 8.71
C MET A 1 -20.25 -32.35 7.27
N ALA A 2 -21.08 -31.59 6.55
CA ALA A 2 -20.75 -31.20 5.19
C ALA A 2 -19.62 -30.16 5.24
N ALA A 3 -18.53 -30.41 4.50
CA ALA A 3 -17.45 -29.44 4.38
C ALA A 3 -18.00 -28.15 3.75
N SER A 4 -17.80 -27.00 4.39
CA SER A 4 -18.16 -25.70 3.84
C SER A 4 -17.37 -25.48 2.54
N HIS A 5 -18.07 -25.51 1.40
CA HIS A 5 -17.48 -25.16 0.12
C HIS A 5 -17.18 -23.66 0.10
N ILE A 6 -15.90 -23.29 -0.04
CA ILE A 6 -15.52 -21.91 -0.26
C ILE A 6 -16.02 -21.50 -1.65
N GLN A 7 -16.92 -20.53 -1.69
CA GLN A 7 -17.52 -20.07 -2.94
C GLN A 7 -16.71 -18.97 -3.61
N ALA A 8 -16.00 -18.15 -2.83
CA ALA A 8 -15.13 -17.09 -3.31
C ALA A 8 -14.10 -16.69 -2.24
N VAL A 9 -13.03 -16.04 -2.69
CA VAL A 9 -12.03 -15.37 -1.86
C VAL A 9 -11.79 -13.99 -2.44
N LEU A 10 -11.76 -12.96 -1.59
CA LEU A 10 -11.42 -11.60 -1.98
C LEU A 10 -10.00 -11.31 -1.48
N PHE A 11 -9.16 -10.82 -2.38
CA PHE A 11 -7.81 -10.41 -2.07
C PHE A 11 -7.69 -8.91 -2.25
N ASP A 12 -6.98 -8.28 -1.33
CA ASP A 12 -6.39 -6.97 -1.57
C ASP A 12 -5.20 -7.12 -2.54
N LEU A 13 -4.71 -6.01 -3.10
CA LEU A 13 -3.57 -6.01 -4.01
C LEU A 13 -2.26 -5.83 -3.23
N ASP A 14 -2.16 -4.71 -2.52
CA ASP A 14 -0.92 -4.17 -1.97
C ASP A 14 -0.49 -4.96 -0.74
N GLY A 15 0.67 -5.62 -0.82
CA GLY A 15 1.18 -6.49 0.25
C GLY A 15 0.47 -7.84 0.35
N VAL A 16 -0.56 -8.12 -0.47
CA VAL A 16 -1.24 -9.42 -0.52
C VAL A 16 -0.91 -10.17 -1.80
N ILE A 17 -1.20 -9.59 -2.96
CA ILE A 17 -0.87 -10.20 -4.26
C ILE A 17 0.52 -9.76 -4.73
N THR A 18 0.90 -8.51 -4.46
CA THR A 18 2.24 -7.99 -4.77
C THR A 18 2.61 -6.82 -3.87
N ASP A 19 3.91 -6.55 -3.69
CA ASP A 19 4.38 -5.36 -2.99
C ASP A 19 4.42 -4.15 -3.94
N THR A 20 3.58 -3.17 -3.66
CA THR A 20 3.52 -1.89 -4.38
C THR A 20 3.86 -0.70 -3.50
N ALA A 21 4.06 -0.90 -2.18
CA ALA A 21 4.13 0.17 -1.20
C ALA A 21 5.32 1.12 -1.46
N GLU A 22 6.43 0.58 -1.97
CA GLU A 22 7.59 1.38 -2.37
C GLU A 22 7.27 2.30 -3.56
N TYR A 23 6.47 1.85 -4.52
CA TYR A 23 6.11 2.67 -5.68
C TYR A 23 5.18 3.81 -5.27
N HIS A 24 4.26 3.57 -4.33
CA HIS A 24 3.46 4.64 -3.72
C HIS A 24 4.35 5.68 -3.03
N TYR A 25 5.29 5.24 -2.19
CA TYR A 25 6.24 6.14 -1.55
C TYR A 25 7.02 6.99 -2.56
N LEU A 26 7.59 6.38 -3.60
CA LEU A 26 8.36 7.10 -4.62
C LEU A 26 7.52 8.13 -5.39
N ALA A 27 6.28 7.79 -5.73
CA ALA A 27 5.37 8.70 -6.42
C ALA A 27 5.01 9.92 -5.54
N TRP A 28 4.67 9.68 -4.27
CA TRP A 28 4.37 10.76 -3.32
C TRP A 28 5.59 11.60 -2.99
N LYS A 29 6.77 10.97 -2.82
CA LYS A 29 8.03 11.65 -2.60
C LYS A 29 8.35 12.63 -3.72
N LYS A 30 8.18 12.19 -4.98
CA LYS A 30 8.39 13.05 -6.15
C LYS A 30 7.50 14.29 -6.10
N LEU A 31 6.21 14.12 -5.84
CA LEU A 31 5.28 15.26 -5.75
C LEU A 31 5.63 16.19 -4.57
N ALA A 32 6.00 15.63 -3.42
CA ALA A 32 6.40 16.40 -2.26
C ALA A 32 7.67 17.23 -2.53
N ASP A 33 8.64 16.66 -3.26
CA ASP A 33 9.85 17.37 -3.68
C ASP A 33 9.55 18.56 -4.60
N GLU A 34 8.64 18.38 -5.57
CA GLU A 34 8.18 19.45 -6.45
C GLU A 34 7.51 20.60 -5.67
N LEU A 35 6.82 20.28 -4.58
CA LEU A 35 6.12 21.23 -3.72
C LEU A 35 6.96 21.74 -2.54
N GLN A 36 8.22 21.31 -2.42
CA GLN A 36 9.11 21.60 -1.29
C GLN A 36 8.53 21.19 0.08
N ILE A 37 7.76 20.11 0.12
CA ILE A 37 7.18 19.53 1.34
C ILE A 37 8.12 18.43 1.84
N PRO A 38 8.61 18.50 3.11
CA PRO A 38 9.36 17.40 3.69
C PRO A 38 8.51 16.13 3.75
N PHE A 39 8.95 15.10 3.03
CA PHE A 39 8.29 13.81 2.98
C PHE A 39 9.37 12.72 3.06
N ASP A 40 9.46 12.04 4.20
CA ASP A 40 10.41 10.96 4.41
C ASP A 40 9.69 9.63 4.67
N ARG A 41 10.46 8.55 4.83
CA ARG A 41 9.88 7.22 5.07
C ARG A 41 9.12 7.16 6.40
N HIS A 42 9.57 7.87 7.43
CA HIS A 42 8.91 7.84 8.73
C HIS A 42 7.52 8.48 8.65
N PHE A 43 7.42 9.62 7.95
CA PHE A 43 6.16 10.27 7.67
C PHE A 43 5.26 9.43 6.75
N ASN A 44 5.81 8.78 5.72
CA ASN A 44 5.07 7.83 4.88
C ASN A 44 4.45 6.68 5.69
N GLU A 45 5.20 6.08 6.63
CA GLU A 45 4.67 5.01 7.49
C GLU A 45 3.51 5.49 8.38
N ALA A 46 3.54 6.75 8.84
CA ALA A 46 2.45 7.31 9.64
C ALA A 46 1.15 7.53 8.84
N LEU A 47 1.23 7.55 7.51
CA LEU A 47 0.10 7.70 6.59
C LEU A 47 -0.42 6.36 6.07
N LYS A 48 0.29 5.25 6.33
CA LYS A 48 -0.17 3.90 5.95
C LYS A 48 -1.37 3.52 6.80
N GLY A 49 -2.48 3.22 6.14
CA GLY A 49 -3.73 2.74 6.72
C GLY A 49 -4.63 2.18 5.64
#